data_AF-A0A965HV12-F1
#
_entry.id   AF-A0A965HV12-F1
#
_cell.length_a   1.000
_cell.length_b   1.000
_cell.length_c   1.000
_cell.angle_alpha   90.00
_cell.angle_beta   90.00
_cell.angle_gamma   90.00
#
_symmetry.space_group_name_H-M   'P 1'
#
loop_
_entity.id
_entity.type
_entity.pdbx_description
1 polymer ?
#
loop_
_entity_poly.entity_id
_entity_poly.type
_entity_poly.pdbx_seq_one_letter_code
_entity_poly.pdbx_strand_id
1 'polypeptide(L)'
;RQQLQAPIFEDKVVDLGYPAQRAEEIITEPRAGVRSATEVERIVRLSESMDKIPEGGIEAKTLLHEIENNLIRVALDQSDGNVSQAAKLLSLGRTTLIQKLDKQRFG
;
A
#
# COMPACT_ATOMS: atom_id res chain seq x y z
N ARG A 1 35.77 20.32 26.87
CA ARG A 1 35.84 20.01 28.32
C ARG A 1 35.55 21.31 29.05
N GLN A 2 34.50 21.50 29.84
CA GLN A 2 33.66 20.60 30.62
C GLN A 2 32.19 20.67 30.17
N GLN A 3 31.54 19.50 30.17
CA GLN A 3 30.11 19.34 30.39
C GLN A 3 29.96 19.18 31.90
N LEU A 4 29.11 19.96 32.56
CA LEU A 4 28.66 19.71 33.94
C LEU A 4 27.17 20.03 34.02
N GLN A 5 26.49 19.21 34.81
CA GLN A 5 25.11 18.75 34.67
C GLN A 5 24.35 18.96 35.99
N ALA A 6 23.02 18.77 35.94
CA ALA A 6 22.07 18.45 37.04
C ALA A 6 21.24 19.63 37.62
N PRO A 7 20.06 19.38 38.26
CA PRO A 7 19.39 18.10 38.64
C PRO A 7 17.95 17.92 38.08
N ILE A 8 17.47 16.70 37.78
CA ILE A 8 16.72 15.68 38.57
C ILE A 8 15.31 16.10 39.06
N PHE A 9 14.32 15.37 38.52
CA PHE A 9 12.92 15.10 38.86
C PHE A 9 12.30 15.67 40.15
N GLU A 10 11.13 16.30 39.99
CA GLU A 10 10.07 16.30 41.01
C GLU A 10 8.81 15.62 40.48
N ASP A 11 8.45 14.56 41.19
CA ASP A 11 7.26 13.75 41.09
C ASP A 11 6.01 14.59 41.41
N LYS A 12 5.16 14.85 40.42
CA LYS A 12 3.79 15.33 40.64
C LYS A 12 2.82 14.31 40.07
N VAL A 13 2.48 13.35 40.91
CA VAL A 13 1.18 12.69 40.92
C VAL A 13 0.07 13.75 40.86
N VAL A 14 -0.54 13.90 39.69
CA VAL A 14 -1.81 14.61 39.52
C VAL A 14 -2.80 13.69 38.83
N ASP A 15 -3.51 12.96 39.69
CA ASP A 15 -4.91 12.56 39.62
C ASP A 15 -5.50 12.26 38.22
N LEU A 16 -5.63 10.95 37.94
CA LEU A 16 -6.40 10.40 36.82
C LEU A 16 -7.90 10.59 37.09
N GLY A 17 -8.36 11.83 37.02
CA GLY A 17 -9.77 12.18 36.96
C GLY A 17 -10.35 11.83 35.58
N TYR A 18 -10.54 10.54 35.31
CA TYR A 18 -11.44 10.10 34.24
C TYR A 18 -12.89 10.30 34.74
N PRO A 19 -13.69 11.24 34.20
CA PRO A 19 -15.12 11.18 34.41
C PRO A 19 -15.64 9.92 33.69
N ALA A 20 -15.98 8.91 34.48
CA ALA A 20 -16.83 7.83 34.04
C ALA A 20 -18.18 8.42 33.59
N GLN A 21 -18.64 8.01 32.41
CA GLN A 21 -19.98 8.23 31.85
C GLN A 21 -20.18 9.47 30.95
N ARG A 22 -19.58 9.44 29.75
CA ARG A 22 -20.35 9.34 28.49
C ARG A 22 -19.42 8.87 27.37
N ALA A 23 -19.40 7.55 27.17
CA ALA A 23 -18.85 6.95 25.97
C ALA A 23 -19.69 7.36 24.76
N GLU A 24 -19.04 7.37 23.60
CA GLU A 24 -19.63 7.54 22.26
C GLU A 24 -19.76 8.98 21.75
N GLU A 25 -18.61 9.59 21.45
CA GLU A 25 -18.41 10.12 20.09
C GLU A 25 -16.92 10.02 19.75
N ILE A 26 -16.50 8.77 19.50
CA ILE A 26 -15.21 8.51 18.86
C ILE A 26 -15.34 9.13 17.48
N ILE A 27 -14.56 10.17 17.22
CA ILE A 27 -14.31 10.70 15.89
C ILE A 27 -13.75 9.54 15.05
N THR A 28 -14.64 8.77 14.45
CA THR A 28 -14.35 7.83 13.37
C THR A 28 -14.34 8.63 12.07
N GLU A 29 -13.34 9.51 11.97
CA GLU A 29 -12.83 9.88 10.66
C GLU A 29 -12.55 8.56 9.91
N PRO A 30 -13.17 8.30 8.76
CA PRO A 30 -12.87 7.11 8.00
C PRO A 30 -11.42 7.23 7.55
N ARG A 31 -10.50 6.54 8.25
CA ARG A 31 -9.08 6.46 7.89
C ARG A 31 -9.00 6.02 6.43
N ALA A 32 -8.77 6.98 5.54
CA ALA A 32 -8.62 6.79 4.10
C ALA A 32 -7.34 6.01 3.71
N GLY A 33 -6.71 5.31 4.65
CA GLY A 33 -5.45 4.58 4.50
C GLY A 33 -5.60 3.06 4.36
N VAL A 34 -6.80 2.48 4.50
CA VAL A 34 -7.03 1.04 4.31
C VAL A 34 -7.73 0.79 2.97
N ARG A 35 -7.13 1.22 1.86
CA ARG A 35 -7.67 0.96 0.51
C ARG A 35 -6.85 -0.03 -0.31
N SER A 36 -5.55 -0.17 -0.05
CA SER A 36 -4.65 -0.98 -0.90
C SER A 36 -4.91 -2.48 -0.83
N ALA A 37 -4.97 -3.06 0.37
CA ALA A 37 -5.26 -4.49 0.55
C ALA A 37 -6.68 -4.84 0.03
N THR A 38 -7.63 -3.92 0.22
CA THR A 38 -9.02 -4.11 -0.19
C THR A 38 -9.21 -4.12 -1.70
N GLU A 39 -8.36 -3.45 -2.49
CA GLU A 39 -8.53 -3.40 -3.94
C GLU A 39 -8.02 -4.67 -4.61
N VAL A 40 -6.86 -5.17 -4.17
CA VAL A 40 -6.34 -6.45 -4.68
C VAL A 40 -7.32 -7.59 -4.34
N GLU A 41 -7.85 -7.60 -3.12
CA GLU A 41 -8.87 -8.55 -2.71
C GLU A 41 -10.15 -8.45 -3.56
N ARG A 42 -10.58 -7.24 -3.94
CA ARG A 42 -11.72 -7.05 -4.83
C ARG A 42 -11.47 -7.63 -6.23
N ILE A 43 -10.30 -7.39 -6.83
CA ILE A 43 -9.95 -7.93 -8.16
C ILE A 43 -9.98 -9.46 -8.14
N VAL A 44 -9.43 -10.09 -7.10
CA VAL A 44 -9.45 -11.55 -6.94
C VAL A 44 -10.88 -12.07 -6.85
N ARG A 45 -11.74 -11.45 -6.03
CA ARG A 45 -13.16 -11.85 -5.93
C ARG A 45 -13.93 -11.70 -7.23
N LEU A 46 -13.69 -10.62 -7.99
CA LEU A 46 -14.31 -10.45 -9.32
C LEU A 46 -13.85 -11.54 -10.29
N SER A 47 -12.58 -11.94 -10.23
CA SER A 47 -12.05 -13.05 -11.03
C SER A 47 -12.73 -14.38 -10.69
N GLU A 48 -13.06 -14.63 -9.42
CA GLU A 48 -13.73 -15.86 -8.98
C GLU A 48 -15.18 -15.96 -9.47
N SER A 49 -15.80 -14.83 -9.81
CA SER A 49 -17.19 -14.78 -10.31
C SER A 49 -17.33 -15.11 -11.82
N MET A 50 -16.23 -15.39 -12.51
CA MET A 50 -16.25 -15.71 -13.94
C MET A 50 -16.43 -17.22 -14.17
N ASP A 51 -17.66 -17.64 -14.48
CA ASP A 51 -17.99 -19.07 -14.64
C ASP A 51 -17.53 -19.67 -15.99
N LYS A 52 -17.37 -18.86 -17.04
CA LYS A 52 -16.94 -19.31 -18.37
C LYS A 52 -16.22 -18.23 -19.19
N ILE A 53 -15.30 -18.66 -20.05
CA ILE A 53 -14.72 -17.82 -21.11
C ILE A 53 -15.76 -17.64 -22.24
N PRO A 54 -15.91 -16.44 -22.83
CA PRO A 54 -16.77 -16.22 -23.99
C PRO A 54 -16.46 -17.15 -25.18
N GLU A 55 -17.45 -17.45 -26.01
CA GLU A 55 -17.28 -18.32 -27.20
C GLU A 55 -16.23 -17.76 -28.18
N GLY A 56 -16.08 -16.43 -28.25
CA GLY A 56 -15.04 -15.76 -29.03
C GLY A 56 -13.64 -15.78 -28.41
N GLY A 57 -13.46 -16.41 -27.24
CA GLY A 57 -12.21 -16.41 -26.50
C GLY A 57 -11.90 -15.07 -25.83
N ILE A 58 -10.69 -14.98 -25.26
CA ILE A 58 -10.12 -13.75 -24.71
C ILE A 58 -8.66 -13.61 -25.14
N GLU A 59 -8.22 -12.38 -25.40
CA GLU A 59 -6.81 -12.04 -25.58
C GLU A 59 -6.11 -11.98 -24.21
N ALA A 60 -6.02 -13.13 -23.53
CA ALA A 60 -5.55 -13.24 -22.16
C ALA A 60 -4.17 -12.60 -21.96
N LYS A 61 -3.28 -12.73 -22.95
CA LYS A 61 -1.95 -12.14 -22.92
C LYS A 61 -2.01 -10.60 -22.85
N THR A 62 -2.88 -9.98 -23.61
CA THR A 62 -3.07 -8.52 -23.62
C THR A 62 -3.64 -8.06 -22.27
N LEU A 63 -4.68 -8.73 -21.78
CA LEU A 63 -5.28 -8.39 -20.48
C LEU A 63 -4.27 -8.50 -19.32
N LEU A 64 -3.50 -9.59 -19.26
CA LEU A 64 -2.46 -9.77 -18.24
C LEU A 64 -1.37 -8.70 -18.33
N HIS A 65 -0.97 -8.32 -19.55
CA HIS A 65 -0.03 -7.21 -19.74
C HIS A 65 -0.59 -5.88 -19.27
N GLU A 66 -1.86 -5.57 -19.54
CA GLU A 66 -2.49 -4.32 -19.08
C GLU A 66 -2.55 -4.24 -17.55
N ILE A 67 -2.96 -5.33 -16.90
CA ILE A 67 -2.96 -5.45 -15.44
C ILE A 67 -1.55 -5.25 -14.89
N GLU A 68 -0.56 -5.95 -15.44
CA GLU A 68 0.84 -5.82 -15.03
C GLU A 68 1.36 -4.39 -15.21
N ASN A 69 1.09 -3.75 -16.34
CA ASN A 69 1.53 -2.38 -16.63
C ASN A 69 0.94 -1.40 -15.61
N ASN A 70 -0.33 -1.55 -15.27
CA ASN A 70 -0.97 -0.72 -14.27
C ASN A 70 -0.34 -0.91 -12.88
N LEU A 71 -0.07 -2.16 -12.48
CA LEU A 71 0.60 -2.46 -11.21
C LEU A 71 2.00 -1.84 -11.14
N ILE A 72 2.78 -1.94 -12.22
CA ILE A 72 4.10 -1.32 -12.32
C ILE A 72 4.01 0.21 -12.20
N ARG A 73 3.07 0.83 -12.90
CA ARG A 73 2.86 2.29 -12.85
C ARG A 73 2.51 2.74 -11.43
N VAL A 74 1.56 2.06 -10.79
CA VAL A 74 1.11 2.38 -9.42
C VAL A 74 2.24 2.19 -8.41
N ALA A 75 3.02 1.11 -8.52
CA ALA A 75 4.15 0.87 -7.63
C ALA A 75 5.27 1.92 -7.81
N LEU A 76 5.51 2.36 -9.05
CA LEU A 76 6.46 3.45 -9.32
C LEU A 76 5.99 4.77 -8.72
N ASP A 77 4.70 5.12 -8.90
CA ASP A 77 4.10 6.31 -8.33
C ASP A 77 4.19 6.32 -6.80
N GLN A 78 3.84 5.20 -6.14
CA GLN A 78 3.96 5.04 -4.67
C GLN A 78 5.41 5.08 -4.16
N SER A 79 6.39 4.92 -5.04
CA SER A 79 7.81 4.90 -4.70
C SER A 79 8.57 6.13 -5.20
N ASP A 80 7.86 7.16 -5.66
CA ASP A 80 8.45 8.37 -6.26
C ASP A 80 9.44 8.04 -7.40
N GLY A 81 9.12 7.03 -8.20
CA GLY A 81 9.96 6.54 -9.30
C GLY A 81 11.15 5.68 -8.87
N ASN A 82 11.29 5.33 -7.59
CA ASN A 82 12.36 4.46 -7.13
C ASN A 82 12.13 2.99 -7.53
N VAL A 83 12.78 2.59 -8.61
CA VAL A 83 12.70 1.23 -9.18
C VAL A 83 12.97 0.13 -8.15
N SER A 84 13.90 0.32 -7.21
CA SER A 84 14.21 -0.70 -6.20
C SER A 84 13.08 -0.87 -5.19
N GLN A 85 12.40 0.22 -4.82
CA GLN A 85 11.27 0.16 -3.88
C GLN A 85 10.00 -0.32 -4.58
N ALA A 86 9.71 0.15 -5.80
CA ALA A 86 8.62 -0.38 -6.62
C ALA A 86 8.75 -1.90 -6.85
N ALA A 87 9.97 -2.38 -7.14
CA ALA A 87 10.21 -3.81 -7.30
C ALA A 87 9.90 -4.60 -6.02
N LYS A 88 10.25 -4.06 -4.84
CA LYS A 88 9.88 -4.67 -3.55
C LYS A 88 8.38 -4.70 -3.32
N LEU A 89 7.65 -3.61 -3.64
CA LEU A 89 6.18 -3.56 -3.52
C LEU A 89 5.51 -4.65 -4.36
N LEU A 90 6.08 -4.95 -5.52
CA LEU A 90 5.59 -5.99 -6.44
C LEU A 90 6.19 -7.38 -6.16
N SER A 91 7.06 -7.53 -5.16
CA SER A 91 7.82 -8.75 -4.90
C SER A 91 8.61 -9.26 -6.12
N LEU A 92 9.14 -8.33 -6.92
CA LEU A 92 9.96 -8.60 -8.10
C LEU A 92 11.43 -8.29 -7.86
N GLY A 93 12.31 -8.91 -8.65
CA GLY A 93 13.71 -8.47 -8.75
C GLY A 93 13.79 -7.10 -9.44
N ARG A 94 14.68 -6.23 -8.95
CA ARG A 94 14.93 -4.91 -9.58
C ARG A 94 15.27 -5.03 -11.06
N THR A 95 16.12 -5.99 -11.43
CA THR A 95 16.51 -6.25 -12.82
C THR A 95 15.32 -6.70 -13.67
N THR A 96 14.44 -7.53 -13.12
CA THR A 96 13.18 -7.92 -13.77
C THR A 96 12.29 -6.71 -14.04
N LEU A 97 12.13 -5.82 -13.07
CA LEU A 97 11.32 -4.62 -13.24
C LEU A 97 11.90 -3.69 -14.32
N ILE A 98 13.22 -3.51 -14.35
CA ILE A 98 13.90 -2.72 -15.40
C ILE A 98 13.60 -3.28 -16.80
N GLN A 99 13.77 -4.60 -16.99
CA GLN A 99 13.50 -5.23 -18.29
C GLN A 99 12.04 -5.05 -18.74
N LYS A 100 11.09 -5.10 -17.80
CA LYS A 100 9.67 -4.85 -18.10
C LYS A 100 9.42 -3.41 -18.53
N LEU A 101 10.04 -2.43 -17.86
CA LEU A 101 9.93 -1.01 -18.24
C LEU A 101 10.56 -0.72 -19.61
N ASP A 102 11.70 -1.33 -19.91
CA ASP A 102 12.35 -1.15 -21.21
C ASP A 102 11.47 -1.71 -22.33
N LYS A 103 10.88 -2.90 -22.14
CA LYS A 103 9.95 -3.50 -23.11
C LYS A 103 8.72 -2.61 -23.39
N GLN A 104 8.22 -1.90 -22.38
CA GLN A 104 7.09 -0.96 -22.56
C GLN A 104 7.47 0.30 -23.36
N ARG A 105 8.73 0.73 -23.31
CA ARG A 105 9.21 1.94 -24.01
C ARG A 105 9.53 1.72 -25.48
N PHE A 106 9.79 0.47 -25.87
CA PHE A 106 10.22 0.10 -27.22
C PHE A 106 9.25 -0.85 -27.94
N GLY A 107 8.10 -1.16 -27.34
CA GLY A 107 7.06 -2.04 -27.87
C GLY A 107 5.86 -1.29 -28.42
#